data_AF-A0A955DRE9-F1
#
_entry.id   AF-A0A955DRE9-F1
#
_cell.length_a   1.000
_cell.length_b   1.000
_cell.length_c   1.000
_cell.angle_alpha   90.00
_cell.angle_beta   90.00
_cell.angle_gamma   90.00
#
_symmetry.space_group_name_H-M   'P 1'
#
loop_
_entity.id
_entity.type
_entity.pdbx_description
1 polymer ?
#
loop_
_entity_poly.entity_id
_entity_poly.type
_entity_poly.pdbx_seq_one_letter_code
_entity_poly.pdbx_strand_id
1 'polypeptide(L)'
;MLEIRVNCMLAEYRALYALAEFRMSALDRRIPVASATLTGSLAGTAVLPEDPGTFVLVAIPAALLWLVRTTINHARSFEDVLRRIEQLEGQLNAAVLKRVVSFQTRHPSRGVTVGGRTGRESIHAVLVAAMMMIAGCGVMFLRMADDSTWWTLAYVGYLALVLGSLLRTSVVLGQYQYMPSSSNSRNRDA
;
A
#
# COMPACT_ATOMS: atom_id res chain seq x y z
N MET A 1 -29.71 -18.69 -22.23
CA MET A 1 -28.58 -19.00 -21.32
C MET A 1 -27.36 -18.11 -21.53
N LEU A 2 -26.87 -17.91 -22.77
CA LEU A 2 -25.72 -17.03 -23.05
C LEU A 2 -25.94 -15.59 -22.56
N GLU A 3 -27.13 -15.04 -22.82
CA GLU A 3 -27.50 -13.67 -22.44
C GLU A 3 -27.47 -13.45 -20.91
N ILE A 4 -28.02 -14.38 -20.12
CA ILE A 4 -27.98 -14.33 -18.65
C ILE A 4 -26.53 -14.38 -18.15
N ARG A 5 -25.69 -15.24 -18.75
CA ARG A 5 -24.28 -15.38 -18.37
C ARG A 5 -23.49 -14.10 -18.69
N VAL A 6 -23.72 -13.50 -19.86
CA VAL A 6 -23.11 -12.22 -20.27
C VAL A 6 -23.55 -11.09 -19.37
N ASN A 7 -24.85 -10.99 -19.05
CA ASN A 7 -25.39 -9.98 -18.14
C ASN A 7 -24.80 -10.10 -16.74
N CYS A 8 -24.62 -11.33 -16.24
CA CYS A 8 -23.97 -11.58 -14.95
C CYS A 8 -22.50 -11.14 -14.97
N MET A 9 -21.73 -11.47 -16.02
CA MET A 9 -20.34 -11.03 -16.17
C MET A 9 -20.23 -9.50 -16.25
N LEU A 10 -21.15 -8.84 -16.96
CA LEU A 10 -21.18 -7.37 -17.04
C LEU A 10 -21.53 -6.72 -15.69
N ALA A 11 -22.42 -7.34 -14.91
CA ALA A 11 -22.74 -6.88 -13.56
C ALA A 11 -21.52 -7.02 -12.62
N GLU A 12 -20.83 -8.17 -12.65
CA GLU A 12 -19.58 -8.38 -11.90
C GLU A 12 -18.49 -7.39 -12.32
N TYR A 13 -18.33 -7.17 -13.63
CA TYR A 13 -17.38 -6.20 -14.18
C TYR A 13 -17.64 -4.79 -13.65
N ARG A 14 -18.88 -4.32 -13.69
CA ARG A 14 -19.28 -2.99 -13.17
C ARG A 14 -19.02 -2.88 -11.66
N ALA A 15 -19.37 -3.90 -10.89
CA ALA A 15 -19.15 -3.91 -9.45
C ALA A 15 -17.65 -3.86 -9.10
N LEU A 16 -16.81 -4.60 -9.81
CA LEU A 16 -15.36 -4.58 -9.61
C LEU A 16 -14.73 -3.25 -10.03
N TYR A 17 -15.23 -2.63 -11.10
CA TYR A 17 -14.76 -1.32 -11.52
C TYR A 17 -15.10 -0.25 -10.48
N ALA A 18 -16.33 -0.25 -9.96
CA ALA A 18 -16.74 0.63 -8.86
C ALA A 18 -15.89 0.42 -7.60
N LEU A 19 -15.57 -0.85 -7.27
CA LEU A 19 -14.68 -1.17 -6.15
C LEU A 19 -13.25 -0.65 -6.38
N ALA A 20 -12.73 -0.76 -7.61
CA ALA A 20 -11.41 -0.25 -7.97
C ALA A 20 -11.37 1.29 -7.83
N GLU A 21 -12.36 1.99 -8.38
CA GLU A 21 -12.47 3.45 -8.28
C GLU A 21 -12.57 3.92 -6.82
N PHE A 22 -13.42 3.27 -6.02
CA PHE A 22 -13.53 3.53 -4.59
C PHE A 22 -12.18 3.39 -3.87
N ARG A 23 -11.43 2.32 -4.16
CA ARG A 23 -10.13 2.06 -3.55
C ARG A 23 -9.08 3.08 -3.97
N MET A 24 -9.09 3.53 -5.22
CA MET A 24 -8.20 4.57 -5.71
C MET A 24 -8.49 5.90 -4.99
N SER A 25 -9.77 6.30 -4.94
CA SER A 25 -10.20 7.51 -4.23
C SER A 25 -9.86 7.49 -2.73
N ALA A 26 -10.04 6.33 -2.08
CA ALA A 26 -9.70 6.16 -0.67
C ALA A 26 -8.18 6.29 -0.42
N LEU A 27 -7.35 5.81 -1.35
CA LEU A 27 -5.90 5.93 -1.27
C LEU A 27 -5.44 7.38 -1.45
N ASP A 28 -6.02 8.10 -2.43
CA ASP A 28 -5.71 9.51 -2.71
C ASP A 28 -6.06 10.42 -1.54
N ARG A 29 -7.09 10.09 -0.75
CA ARG A 29 -7.47 10.88 0.43
C ARG A 29 -6.66 10.54 1.67
N ARG A 30 -6.40 9.26 1.93
CA ARG A 30 -5.79 8.84 3.20
C ARG A 30 -4.32 9.22 3.31
N ILE A 31 -3.57 9.19 2.20
CA ILE A 31 -2.11 9.44 2.24
C ILE A 31 -1.85 10.89 2.64
N PRO A 32 -2.43 11.92 1.99
CA PRO A 32 -2.23 13.31 2.40
C PRO A 32 -2.67 13.59 3.84
N VAL A 33 -3.81 13.03 4.27
CA VAL A 33 -4.32 13.22 5.65
C VAL A 33 -3.38 12.60 6.67
N ALA A 34 -2.94 11.35 6.45
CA ALA A 34 -1.99 10.69 7.34
C ALA A 34 -0.65 11.43 7.38
N SER A 35 -0.13 11.82 6.22
CA SER A 35 1.12 12.59 6.12
C SER A 35 1.01 13.94 6.82
N ALA A 36 -0.06 14.70 6.63
CA ALA A 36 -0.28 15.99 7.30
C ALA A 36 -0.38 15.81 8.82
N THR A 37 -1.10 14.78 9.28
CA THR A 37 -1.25 14.48 10.70
C THR A 37 0.08 14.11 11.35
N LEU A 38 0.86 13.25 10.70
CA LEU A 38 2.16 12.80 11.23
C LEU A 38 3.21 13.92 11.20
N THR A 39 3.28 14.69 10.10
CA THR A 39 4.16 15.86 10.00
C THR A 39 3.79 16.93 11.02
N GLY A 40 2.49 17.22 11.18
CA GLY A 40 2.00 18.16 12.19
C GLY A 40 2.31 17.69 13.61
N SER A 41 2.18 16.38 13.87
CA SER A 41 2.54 15.80 15.17
C SER A 41 4.03 15.96 15.46
N LEU A 42 4.91 15.67 14.47
CA LEU A 42 6.36 15.87 14.61
C LEU A 42 6.71 17.34 14.80
N ALA A 43 6.07 18.26 14.06
CA ALA A 43 6.31 19.70 14.24
C ALA A 43 5.84 20.17 15.63
N GLY A 44 4.73 19.62 16.13
CA GLY A 44 4.18 19.92 17.44
C GLY A 44 5.09 19.51 18.61
N THR A 45 5.94 18.49 18.44
CA THR A 45 6.88 18.09 19.52
C THR A 45 7.87 19.18 19.87
N ALA A 46 8.14 20.14 18.97
CA ALA A 46 9.03 21.26 19.25
C ALA A 46 8.46 22.28 20.25
N VAL A 47 7.14 22.25 20.50
CA VAL A 47 6.43 23.18 21.40
C VAL A 47 5.84 22.47 22.61
N LEU A 48 5.80 21.13 22.60
CA LEU A 48 5.30 20.34 23.72
C LEU A 48 6.32 20.31 24.87
N PRO A 49 5.84 20.20 26.12
CA PRO A 49 6.70 19.81 27.24
C PRO A 49 7.39 18.45 26.98
N GLU A 50 8.51 18.21 27.65
CA GLU A 50 9.39 17.05 27.40
C GLU A 50 8.68 15.70 27.58
N ASP A 51 7.86 15.57 28.63
CA ASP A 51 7.10 14.35 28.93
C ASP A 51 6.15 13.94 27.77
N PRO A 52 5.17 14.77 27.36
CA PRO A 52 4.28 14.42 26.24
C PRO A 52 5.01 14.36 24.90
N GLY A 53 6.06 15.17 24.69
CA GLY A 53 6.83 15.15 23.44
C GLY A 53 7.51 13.80 23.20
N THR A 54 8.06 13.19 24.24
CA THR A 54 8.66 11.85 24.17
C THR A 54 7.65 10.78 23.72
N PHE A 55 6.43 10.80 24.26
CA PHE A 55 5.39 9.84 23.86
C PHE A 55 5.02 9.98 22.37
N VAL A 56 4.93 11.21 21.87
CA VAL A 56 4.65 11.46 20.45
C VAL A 56 5.79 10.94 19.57
N LEU A 57 7.05 11.16 19.96
CA LEU A 57 8.22 10.66 19.24
C LEU A 57 8.30 9.13 19.20
N VAL A 58 7.82 8.44 20.23
CA VAL A 58 7.69 6.97 20.21
C VAL A 58 6.52 6.52 19.34
N ALA A 59 5.40 7.24 19.33
CA ALA A 59 4.21 6.85 18.58
C ALA A 59 4.36 7.01 17.06
N ILE A 60 5.06 8.05 16.58
CA ILE A 60 5.17 8.37 15.16
C ILE A 60 5.80 7.20 14.36
N PRO A 61 6.96 6.62 14.74
CA PRO A 61 7.57 5.52 13.99
C PRO A 61 6.67 4.27 13.92
N ALA A 62 5.94 3.95 14.99
CA ALA A 62 4.96 2.86 14.98
C ALA A 62 3.80 3.14 14.00
N ALA A 63 3.28 4.37 14.01
CA ALA A 63 2.23 4.79 13.09
C ALA A 63 2.69 4.76 11.62
N LEU A 64 3.94 5.14 11.34
CA LEU A 64 4.54 5.04 10.00
C LEU A 64 4.63 3.59 9.52
N LEU A 65 5.06 2.67 10.38
CA LEU A 65 5.09 1.24 10.05
C LEU A 65 3.70 0.73 9.68
N TRP A 66 2.68 1.13 10.44
CA TRP A 66 1.29 0.78 10.16
C TRP A 66 0.79 1.40 8.85
N LEU A 67 1.10 2.68 8.58
CA LEU A 67 0.73 3.37 7.35
C LEU A 67 1.34 2.71 6.11
N VAL A 68 2.63 2.33 6.17
CA VAL A 68 3.30 1.63 5.08
C VAL A 68 2.67 0.26 4.85
N ARG A 69 2.41 -0.52 5.90
CA ARG A 69 1.78 -1.85 5.79
C ARG A 69 0.38 -1.79 5.17
N THR A 70 -0.45 -0.87 5.63
CA THR A 70 -1.80 -0.68 5.09
C THR A 70 -1.77 -0.17 3.65
N THR A 71 -0.79 0.67 3.30
CA THR A 71 -0.56 1.12 1.92
C THR A 71 -0.24 -0.05 1.00
N ILE A 72 0.68 -0.92 1.41
CA ILE A 72 1.07 -2.11 0.66
C ILE A 72 -0.10 -3.09 0.50
N ASN A 73 -0.81 -3.40 1.58
CA ASN A 73 -1.94 -4.32 1.55
C ASN A 73 -3.06 -3.81 0.63
N HIS A 74 -3.31 -2.50 0.65
CA HIS A 74 -4.29 -1.89 -0.25
C HIS A 74 -3.87 -1.96 -1.71
N ALA A 75 -2.61 -1.67 -2.01
CA ALA A 75 -2.08 -1.75 -3.38
C ALA A 75 -2.15 -3.19 -3.92
N ARG A 76 -1.86 -4.20 -3.09
CA ARG A 76 -2.05 -5.62 -3.43
C ARG A 76 -3.51 -5.93 -3.73
N SER A 77 -4.42 -5.56 -2.82
CA SER A 77 -5.84 -5.84 -3.01
C SER A 77 -6.41 -5.11 -4.24
N PHE A 78 -5.93 -3.90 -4.54
CA PHE A 78 -6.30 -3.17 -5.76
C PHE A 78 -5.82 -3.88 -7.02
N GLU A 79 -4.58 -4.38 -7.05
CA GLU A 79 -4.06 -5.21 -8.13
C GLU A 79 -4.92 -6.47 -8.34
N ASP A 80 -5.32 -7.16 -7.28
CA ASP A 80 -6.17 -8.36 -7.37
C ASP A 80 -7.49 -8.05 -8.09
N VAL A 81 -8.10 -6.90 -7.81
CA VAL A 81 -9.33 -6.43 -8.47
C VAL A 81 -9.08 -6.16 -9.95
N LEU A 82 -8.00 -5.46 -10.30
CA LEU A 82 -7.65 -5.19 -11.70
C LEU A 82 -7.42 -6.49 -12.49
N ARG A 83 -6.78 -7.48 -11.87
CA ARG A 83 -6.58 -8.81 -12.47
C ARG A 83 -7.87 -9.57 -12.69
N ARG A 84 -8.81 -9.46 -11.76
CA ARG A 84 -10.14 -10.05 -11.91
C ARG A 84 -10.90 -9.40 -13.06
N ILE A 85 -10.83 -8.07 -13.19
CA ILE A 85 -11.41 -7.33 -14.31
C ILE A 85 -10.79 -7.82 -15.63
N GLU A 86 -9.47 -7.95 -15.70
CA GLU A 86 -8.75 -8.46 -16.88
C GLU A 86 -9.22 -9.87 -17.28
N GLN A 87 -9.42 -10.77 -16.30
CA GLN A 87 -9.95 -12.11 -16.54
C GLN A 87 -11.38 -12.08 -17.09
N LEU A 88 -12.25 -11.22 -16.54
CA LEU A 88 -13.63 -11.06 -17.01
C LEU A 88 -13.68 -10.49 -18.43
N GLU A 89 -12.82 -9.53 -18.79
CA GLU A 89 -12.70 -9.05 -20.17
C GLU A 89 -12.35 -10.19 -21.13
N GLY A 90 -11.40 -11.04 -20.74
CA GLY A 90 -11.02 -12.21 -21.53
C GLY A 90 -12.18 -13.20 -21.72
N GLN A 91 -12.90 -13.51 -20.65
CA GLN A 91 -14.05 -14.42 -20.68
C GLN A 91 -15.21 -13.86 -21.49
N LEU A 92 -15.51 -12.57 -21.36
CA LEU A 92 -16.57 -11.89 -22.09
C LEU A 92 -16.27 -11.84 -23.59
N ASN A 93 -15.04 -11.48 -23.96
CA ASN A 93 -14.61 -11.45 -25.37
C ASN A 93 -14.64 -12.85 -26.00
N ALA A 94 -14.28 -13.88 -25.24
CA ALA A 94 -14.39 -15.27 -25.70
C ALA A 94 -15.85 -15.70 -25.87
N ALA A 95 -16.74 -15.32 -24.95
CA ALA A 95 -18.16 -15.66 -25.00
C ALA A 95 -18.90 -15.00 -26.17
N VAL A 96 -18.49 -13.79 -26.57
CA VAL A 96 -19.13 -13.02 -27.66
C VAL A 96 -18.41 -13.23 -29.00
N LEU A 97 -17.31 -14.01 -29.03
CA LEU A 97 -16.44 -14.22 -30.21
C LEU A 97 -15.98 -12.92 -30.89
N LYS A 98 -16.06 -11.80 -30.18
CA LYS A 98 -15.65 -10.46 -30.61
C LYS A 98 -15.01 -9.77 -29.42
N ARG A 99 -14.05 -8.88 -29.69
CA ARG A 99 -13.50 -8.01 -28.65
C ARG A 99 -14.48 -6.87 -28.41
N VAL A 100 -15.28 -7.00 -27.36
CA VAL A 100 -16.26 -6.00 -26.93
C VAL A 100 -15.68 -5.11 -25.83
N VAL A 101 -14.78 -5.64 -25.00
CA VAL A 101 -14.16 -4.90 -23.88
C VAL A 101 -12.66 -5.15 -23.87
N SER A 102 -11.84 -4.09 -23.82
CA SER A 102 -10.38 -4.27 -23.83
C SER A 102 -9.59 -3.27 -22.98
N PHE A 103 -10.21 -2.72 -21.94
CA PHE A 103 -9.64 -1.63 -21.16
C PHE A 103 -8.39 -2.09 -20.40
N GLN A 104 -8.48 -3.19 -19.65
CA GLN A 104 -7.33 -3.76 -18.95
C GLN A 104 -6.47 -4.65 -19.86
N THR A 105 -7.08 -5.37 -20.79
CA THR A 105 -6.34 -6.30 -21.67
C THR A 105 -5.41 -5.62 -22.68
N ARG A 106 -5.60 -4.33 -23.00
CA ARG A 106 -4.65 -3.52 -23.80
C ARG A 106 -3.78 -2.58 -22.97
N HIS A 107 -3.85 -2.62 -21.64
CA HIS A 107 -3.11 -1.67 -20.82
C HIS A 107 -1.59 -1.88 -20.99
N PRO A 108 -0.80 -0.82 -21.28
CA PRO A 108 0.63 -0.94 -21.59
C PRO A 108 1.49 -1.49 -20.45
N SER A 109 0.98 -1.53 -19.21
CA SER A 109 1.69 -2.04 -18.03
C SER A 109 1.21 -3.43 -17.55
N ARG A 110 0.67 -4.25 -18.44
CA ARG A 110 0.09 -5.56 -18.13
C ARG A 110 1.13 -6.51 -17.50
N GLY A 111 0.82 -7.13 -16.36
CA GLY A 111 1.50 -8.38 -15.93
C GLY A 111 2.85 -8.29 -15.23
N VAL A 112 3.61 -7.18 -15.35
CA VAL A 112 5.04 -7.20 -14.94
C VAL A 112 5.28 -6.88 -13.46
N THR A 113 4.42 -6.10 -12.81
CA THR A 113 4.59 -5.70 -11.40
C THR A 113 3.24 -5.51 -10.69
N VAL A 114 3.20 -5.79 -9.38
CA VAL A 114 2.00 -5.62 -8.54
C VAL A 114 1.70 -4.13 -8.32
N GLY A 115 0.47 -3.72 -8.64
CA GLY A 115 0.00 -2.32 -8.57
C GLY A 115 0.28 -1.52 -9.85
N GLY A 116 0.86 -2.13 -10.89
CA GLY A 116 1.39 -1.41 -12.06
C GLY A 116 2.48 -0.39 -11.69
N ARG A 117 2.86 0.47 -12.65
CA ARG A 117 3.80 1.58 -12.40
C ARG A 117 3.32 2.48 -11.25
N THR A 118 2.02 2.79 -11.23
CA THR A 118 1.43 3.76 -10.29
C THR A 118 1.39 3.26 -8.84
N GLY A 119 1.05 1.99 -8.60
CA GLY A 119 1.02 1.41 -7.26
C GLY A 119 2.42 1.28 -6.65
N ARG A 120 3.42 0.91 -7.47
CA ARG A 120 4.82 0.86 -7.04
C ARG A 120 5.37 2.24 -6.68
N GLU A 121 5.12 3.25 -7.51
CA GLU A 121 5.51 4.64 -7.22
C GLU A 121 4.86 5.15 -5.91
N SER A 122 3.58 4.84 -5.70
CA SER A 122 2.86 5.24 -4.48
C SER A 122 3.49 4.65 -3.22
N ILE A 123 3.86 3.36 -3.26
CA ILE A 123 4.50 2.69 -2.13
C ILE A 123 5.92 3.25 -1.90
N HIS A 124 6.69 3.49 -2.96
CA HIS A 124 8.01 4.10 -2.84
C HIS A 124 7.92 5.51 -2.24
N ALA A 125 6.98 6.34 -2.68
CA ALA A 125 6.77 7.67 -2.12
C ALA A 125 6.48 7.61 -0.62
N VAL A 126 5.56 6.73 -0.19
CA VAL A 126 5.24 6.56 1.23
C VAL A 126 6.43 6.00 2.03
N LEU A 127 7.21 5.08 1.46
CA LEU A 127 8.41 4.55 2.10
C LEU A 127 9.48 5.63 2.31
N VAL A 128 9.76 6.43 1.27
CA VAL A 128 10.73 7.53 1.34
C VAL A 128 10.28 8.58 2.35
N ALA A 129 9.01 8.98 2.33
CA ALA A 129 8.46 9.89 3.32
C ALA A 129 8.58 9.34 4.75
N ALA A 130 8.31 8.05 4.95
CA ALA A 130 8.47 7.41 6.26
C ALA A 130 9.92 7.38 6.74
N MET A 131 10.89 7.11 5.85
CA MET A 131 12.32 7.16 6.19
C MET A 131 12.75 8.57 6.60
N MET A 132 12.33 9.60 5.85
CA MET A 132 12.61 11.00 6.18
C MET A 132 12.00 11.39 7.54
N MET A 133 10.77 10.94 7.81
CA MET A 133 10.08 11.21 9.07
C MET A 133 10.76 10.52 10.26
N ILE A 134 11.22 9.27 10.09
CA ILE A 134 12.01 8.55 11.10
C ILE A 134 13.31 9.28 11.41
N ALA A 135 14.02 9.76 10.38
CA ALA A 135 15.21 10.57 10.56
C ALA A 135 14.90 11.86 11.34
N GLY A 136 13.78 12.53 11.01
CA GLY A 136 13.28 13.70 11.76
C GLY A 136 12.98 13.39 13.23
N CYS A 137 12.33 12.25 13.52
CA CYS A 137 12.08 11.79 14.89
C CYS A 137 13.38 11.54 15.66
N GLY A 138 14.41 11.00 15.00
CA GLY A 138 15.74 10.82 15.57
C GLY A 138 16.42 12.14 15.93
N VAL A 139 16.41 13.10 15.00
CA VAL A 139 16.98 14.44 15.23
C VAL A 139 16.26 15.18 16.36
N MET A 140 14.92 15.13 16.40
CA MET A 140 14.15 15.78 17.47
C MET A 140 14.41 15.13 18.82
N PHE A 141 14.44 13.80 18.89
CA PHE A 141 14.75 13.10 20.14
C PHE A 141 16.14 13.44 20.65
N LEU A 142 17.16 13.46 19.79
CA LEU A 142 18.53 13.83 20.20
C LEU A 142 18.66 15.26 20.72
N ARG A 143 17.73 16.16 20.34
CA ARG A 143 17.67 17.53 20.88
C ARG A 143 16.93 17.63 22.21
N MET A 144 16.03 16.69 22.48
CA MET A 144 15.24 16.63 23.72
C MET A 144 15.85 15.70 24.77
N ALA A 145 16.74 14.80 24.35
CA ALA A 145 17.33 13.82 25.24
C ALA A 145 18.27 14.51 26.23
N ASP A 146 17.96 14.37 27.52
CA ASP A 146 18.91 14.59 28.61
C ASP A 146 20.14 13.69 28.47
N ASP A 147 21.19 13.94 29.26
CA ASP A 147 22.47 13.21 29.31
C ASP A 147 22.35 11.68 29.59
N SER A 148 21.13 11.14 29.70
CA SER A 148 20.89 9.71 29.84
C SER A 148 21.23 8.94 28.56
N THR A 149 22.42 8.35 28.58
CA THR A 149 22.94 7.50 27.50
C THR A 149 22.04 6.28 27.23
N TRP A 150 21.43 5.70 28.27
CA TRP A 150 20.60 4.50 28.14
C TRP A 150 19.32 4.75 27.32
N TRP A 151 18.59 5.83 27.61
CA TRP A 151 17.37 6.18 26.87
C TRP A 151 17.65 6.48 25.40
N THR A 152 18.77 7.16 25.14
CA THR A 152 19.24 7.43 23.78
C THR A 152 19.54 6.14 23.02
N LEU A 153 20.28 5.20 23.63
CA LEU A 153 20.56 3.90 23.01
C LEU A 153 19.29 3.09 22.76
N ALA A 154 18.36 3.05 23.72
CA ALA A 154 17.10 2.34 23.59
C ALA A 154 16.25 2.91 22.43
N TYR A 155 16.16 4.24 22.32
CA TYR A 155 15.39 4.89 21.26
C TYR A 155 16.04 4.73 19.88
N VAL A 156 17.37 4.85 19.77
CA VAL A 156 18.09 4.56 18.52
C VAL A 156 17.88 3.11 18.10
N GLY A 157 17.95 2.16 19.04
CA GLY A 157 17.64 0.76 18.79
C GLY A 157 16.22 0.55 18.28
N TYR A 158 15.24 1.23 18.88
CA TYR A 158 13.85 1.23 18.43
C TYR A 158 13.70 1.77 16.99
N LEU A 159 14.29 2.92 16.68
CA LEU A 159 14.26 3.48 15.33
C LEU A 159 14.91 2.55 14.31
N ALA A 160 16.03 1.91 14.66
CA ALA A 160 16.71 0.93 13.82
C ALA A 160 15.81 -0.30 13.55
N LEU A 161 15.09 -0.80 14.55
CA LEU A 161 14.13 -1.90 14.39
C LEU A 161 12.97 -1.52 13.47
N VAL A 162 12.41 -0.32 13.63
CA VAL A 162 11.33 0.17 12.76
C VAL A 162 11.82 0.33 11.33
N LEU A 163 12.98 0.95 11.12
CA LEU A 163 13.59 1.12 9.81
C LEU A 163 13.91 -0.23 9.15
N GLY A 164 14.48 -1.17 9.90
CA GLY A 164 14.73 -2.53 9.43
C GLY A 164 13.44 -3.25 9.03
N SER A 165 12.36 -3.10 9.80
CA SER A 165 11.05 -3.65 9.42
C SER A 165 10.50 -3.01 8.15
N LEU A 166 10.67 -1.70 7.95
CA LEU A 166 10.23 -1.01 6.74
C LEU A 166 11.00 -1.48 5.50
N LEU A 167 12.32 -1.56 5.60
CA LEU A 167 13.19 -2.07 4.54
C LEU A 167 12.85 -3.51 4.19
N ARG A 168 12.70 -4.39 5.19
CA ARG A 168 12.27 -5.78 4.97
C ARG A 168 10.93 -5.84 4.23
N THR A 169 9.98 -5.00 4.61
CA THR A 169 8.65 -4.98 3.97
C THR A 169 8.76 -4.54 2.49
N SER A 170 9.63 -3.56 2.21
CA SER A 170 9.93 -3.11 0.83
C SER A 170 10.58 -4.22 -0.02
N VAL A 171 11.57 -4.94 0.54
CA VAL A 171 12.23 -6.06 -0.16
C VAL A 171 11.26 -7.20 -0.46
N VAL A 172 10.48 -7.62 0.55
CA VAL A 172 9.45 -8.67 0.37
C VAL A 172 8.41 -8.27 -0.67
N LEU A 173 8.05 -6.98 -0.73
CA LEU A 173 7.16 -6.48 -1.77
C LEU A 173 7.81 -6.51 -3.15
N GLY A 174 9.08 -6.11 -3.27
CA GLY A 174 9.81 -6.17 -4.54
C GLY A 174 9.94 -7.57 -5.10
N GLN A 175 9.90 -8.59 -4.23
CA GLN A 175 9.92 -10.01 -4.58
C GLN A 175 8.53 -10.61 -4.79
N TYR A 176 7.46 -9.87 -4.47
CA TYR A 176 6.11 -10.39 -4.58
C TYR A 176 5.70 -10.50 -6.06
N GLN A 177 5.67 -11.73 -6.55
CA GLN A 177 5.13 -12.07 -7.86
C GLN A 177 3.66 -12.44 -7.69
N TYR A 178 2.77 -11.78 -8.44
CA TYR A 178 1.36 -12.14 -8.45
C TYR A 178 1.19 -13.53 -9.07
N MET A 179 0.76 -14.51 -8.26
CA MET A 179 0.31 -15.81 -8.76
C MET A 179 -1.19 -15.74 -9.09
N PRO A 180 -1.61 -15.92 -10.36
CA PRO A 180 -3.02 -15.95 -10.71
C PRO A 180 -3.73 -17.11 -9.99
N SER A 181 -4.84 -16.85 -9.28
CA SER A 181 -5.60 -17.90 -8.58
C SER A 181 -6.15 -19.00 -9.51
N SER A 182 -6.19 -18.76 -10.82
CA SER A 182 -6.60 -19.74 -11.84
C SER A 182 -5.61 -20.88 -12.06
N SER A 183 -4.38 -20.82 -11.52
CA SER A 183 -3.48 -21.99 -11.51
C SER A 183 -3.88 -23.02 -10.45
N ASN A 184 -4.58 -22.61 -9.39
CA ASN A 184 -4.95 -23.48 -8.28
C ASN A 184 -6.26 -24.25 -8.53
N SER A 185 -7.09 -23.81 -9.49
CA SER A 185 -8.29 -24.53 -9.91
C SER A 185 -7.99 -25.67 -10.89
N ARG A 186 -6.86 -25.64 -11.62
CA ARG A 186 -6.45 -26.76 -12.49
C ARG A 186 -5.87 -27.96 -11.74
N ASN A 187 -5.49 -27.78 -10.47
CA ASN A 187 -4.86 -28.82 -9.65
C ASN A 187 -5.80 -29.41 -8.58
N ARG A 188 -7.07 -28.98 -8.55
CA ARG A 188 -8.11 -29.57 -7.69
C ARG A 188 -9.04 -30.53 -8.44
N ASP A 189 -8.92 -30.58 -9.77
CA ASP A 189 -9.72 -31.42 -10.66
C ASP A 189 -8.87 -32.54 -11.33
N ALA A 190 -7.68 -32.83 -10.78
CA ALA A 190 -6.79 -33.92 -11.19
C ALA A 190 -6.47 -34.79 -9.97
#